data_AF-A0A9D1QYV5-F1
#
_entry.id   AF-A0A9D1QYV5-F1
#
_cell.length_a   1.000
_cell.length_b   1.000
_cell.length_c   1.000
_cell.angle_alpha   90.00
_cell.angle_beta   90.00
_cell.angle_gamma   90.00
#
_symmetry.space_group_name_H-M   'P 1'
#
loop_
_entity.id
_entity.type
_entity.pdbx_description
1 polymer ?
#
loop_
_entity_poly.entity_id
_entity_poly.type
_entity_poly.pdbx_seq_one_letter_code
_entity_poly.pdbx_strand_id
1 'polypeptide(L)'
;MEDVQNSPAPVALPIDRVGVKGLKLPLLVRDRAQGSQHTVAHVDISVDLPAAFKGTHMSRFVQALENWNEQLDYAAMKRLLEDVKERLHARRAHIVFRFPYFVQKKAPATACPGILPYECRLTGELAEEGKPVFLLEVTVPVMTVCPCSKAISREGAHSQRAEVRMAVRMRGFCWIEDFIEIAEASGSSPVYSLLKREDEKYVTEDA
;
A
#
# COMPACT_ATOMS: atom_id res chain seq x y z
N MET A 1 -39.19 -4.81 9.44
CA MET A 1 -38.38 -3.90 10.28
C MET A 1 -38.16 -2.64 9.46
N GLU A 2 -38.35 -1.46 10.03
CA GLU A 2 -38.23 -0.18 9.30
C GLU A 2 -36.76 0.12 8.97
N ASP A 3 -36.51 0.59 7.74
CA ASP A 3 -35.17 0.92 7.27
C ASP A 3 -34.84 2.40 7.56
N VAL A 4 -34.42 2.67 8.79
CA VAL A 4 -34.11 4.02 9.28
C VAL A 4 -32.96 4.66 8.50
N GLN A 5 -32.03 3.89 7.94
CA GLN A 5 -30.85 4.40 7.22
C GLN A 5 -31.26 5.07 5.90
N ASN A 6 -32.28 4.50 5.25
CA ASN A 6 -32.85 5.03 4.01
C ASN A 6 -33.86 6.17 4.20
N SER A 7 -34.15 6.57 5.45
CA SER A 7 -35.01 7.72 5.72
C SER A 7 -34.25 9.06 5.52
N PRO A 8 -34.96 10.18 5.25
CA PRO A 8 -34.34 11.49 5.16
C PRO A 8 -33.75 11.94 6.50
N ALA A 9 -32.57 12.58 6.45
CA ALA A 9 -31.99 13.20 7.63
C ALA A 9 -32.74 14.50 8.00
N PRO A 10 -32.95 14.80 9.30
CA PRO A 10 -33.50 16.09 9.74
C PRO A 10 -32.61 17.28 9.34
N VAL A 11 -31.31 17.03 9.19
CA VAL A 11 -30.31 18.00 8.73
C VAL A 11 -29.66 17.42 7.48
N ALA A 12 -29.95 18.01 6.33
CA ALA A 12 -29.46 17.56 5.04
C ALA A 12 -28.02 18.01 4.80
N LEU A 13 -27.06 17.29 5.39
CA LEU A 13 -25.62 17.49 5.16
C LEU A 13 -25.01 16.24 4.51
N PRO A 14 -24.31 16.37 3.37
CA PRO A 14 -23.61 15.25 2.77
C PRO A 14 -22.37 14.88 3.59
N ILE A 15 -21.99 13.60 3.59
CA ILE A 15 -20.73 13.12 4.17
C ILE A 15 -19.80 12.68 3.05
N ASP A 16 -18.59 13.25 3.01
CA ASP A 16 -17.62 12.95 1.95
C ASP A 16 -17.17 11.48 1.97
N ARG A 17 -16.94 10.92 3.16
CA ARG A 17 -16.53 9.52 3.36
C ARG A 17 -17.12 8.95 4.64
N VAL A 18 -17.88 7.88 4.51
CA VAL A 18 -18.37 7.06 5.62
C VAL A 18 -18.16 5.58 5.31
N GLY A 19 -17.76 4.80 6.31
CA GLY A 19 -17.52 3.37 6.16
C GLY A 19 -16.73 2.76 7.31
N VAL A 20 -15.98 1.69 7.03
CA VAL A 20 -15.26 0.88 8.02
C VAL A 20 -13.76 1.00 7.79
N LYS A 21 -12.98 0.99 8.88
CA LYS A 21 -11.51 1.09 8.84
C LYS A 21 -10.86 -0.02 9.66
N GLY A 22 -9.64 -0.39 9.27
CA GLY A 22 -8.81 -1.31 10.03
C GLY A 22 -9.26 -2.78 9.99
N LEU A 23 -10.05 -3.18 8.99
CA LEU A 23 -10.39 -4.59 8.78
C LEU A 23 -9.13 -5.37 8.40
N LYS A 24 -8.93 -6.56 8.99
CA LYS A 24 -7.78 -7.43 8.68
C LYS A 24 -8.23 -8.62 7.87
N LEU A 25 -7.67 -8.80 6.67
CA LEU A 25 -8.08 -9.83 5.72
C LEU A 25 -6.85 -10.51 5.10
N PRO A 26 -6.92 -11.80 4.73
CA PRO A 26 -5.92 -12.40 3.86
C PRO A 26 -5.94 -11.73 2.49
N LEU A 27 -4.77 -11.58 1.87
CA LEU A 27 -4.60 -10.93 0.58
C LEU A 27 -3.63 -11.74 -0.30
N LEU A 28 -3.96 -11.89 -1.57
CA LEU A 28 -3.06 -12.44 -2.58
C LEU A 28 -2.59 -11.30 -3.49
N VAL A 29 -1.28 -11.09 -3.61
CA VAL A 29 -0.70 -10.04 -4.48
C VAL A 29 0.23 -10.63 -5.52
N ARG A 30 0.52 -9.89 -6.58
CA ARG A 30 1.45 -10.31 -7.65
C ARG A 30 2.90 -10.17 -7.20
N ASP A 31 3.70 -11.16 -7.58
CA ASP A 31 5.14 -11.21 -7.31
C ASP A 31 5.89 -11.45 -8.61
N ARG A 32 6.87 -10.60 -8.95
CA ARG A 32 7.59 -10.67 -10.23
C ARG A 32 8.45 -11.93 -10.32
N ALA A 33 8.95 -12.45 -9.20
CA ALA A 33 9.84 -13.60 -9.15
C ALA A 33 9.10 -14.92 -8.89
N GLN A 34 8.10 -14.91 -8.00
CA GLN A 34 7.36 -16.09 -7.55
C GLN A 34 5.96 -16.21 -8.17
N GLY A 35 5.54 -15.23 -8.98
CA GLY A 35 4.21 -15.14 -9.57
C GLY A 35 3.18 -14.49 -8.63
N SER A 36 3.07 -14.99 -7.40
CA SER A 36 2.17 -14.44 -6.39
C SER A 36 2.65 -14.70 -4.96
N GLN A 37 2.26 -13.83 -4.02
CA GLN A 37 2.51 -14.02 -2.60
C GLN A 37 1.24 -13.79 -1.75
N HIS A 38 1.05 -14.61 -0.73
CA HIS A 38 0.01 -14.42 0.28
C HIS A 38 0.51 -13.51 1.39
N THR A 39 -0.30 -12.53 1.80
CA THR A 39 -0.01 -11.58 2.87
C THR A 39 -1.29 -11.28 3.66
N VAL A 40 -1.18 -10.42 4.68
CA VAL A 40 -2.33 -9.92 5.45
C VAL A 40 -2.46 -8.43 5.20
N ALA A 41 -3.66 -7.99 4.85
CA ALA A 41 -3.94 -6.60 4.57
C ALA A 41 -4.81 -5.95 5.65
N HIS A 42 -4.50 -4.70 5.95
CA HIS A 42 -5.41 -3.77 6.62
C HIS A 42 -6.20 -2.99 5.58
N VAL A 43 -7.53 -3.11 5.64
CA VAL A 43 -8.44 -2.53 4.65
C VAL A 43 -9.30 -1.44 5.27
N ASP A 44 -9.30 -0.28 4.60
CA ASP A 44 -10.28 0.77 4.82
C ASP A 44 -11.18 0.87 3.61
N ILE A 45 -12.48 0.99 3.84
CA ILE A 45 -13.50 1.04 2.81
C ILE A 45 -14.54 2.10 3.17
N SER A 46 -14.87 2.94 2.20
CA SER A 46 -15.79 4.07 2.42
C SER A 46 -16.47 4.51 1.14
N VAL A 47 -17.65 5.11 1.26
CA VAL A 47 -18.40 5.75 0.18
C VAL A 47 -18.81 7.17 0.56
N ASP A 48 -19.28 7.96 -0.40
CA ASP A 48 -19.99 9.20 -0.09
C ASP A 48 -21.41 8.91 0.39
N LEU A 49 -21.94 9.75 1.29
CA LEU A 49 -23.33 9.69 1.72
C LEU A 49 -24.03 10.98 1.29
N PRO A 50 -24.98 10.91 0.32
CA PRO A 50 -25.78 12.05 -0.05
C PRO A 50 -26.65 12.55 1.13
N ALA A 51 -26.90 13.85 1.17
CA ALA A 51 -27.70 14.50 2.22
C ALA A 51 -29.15 13.97 2.35
N ALA A 52 -29.63 13.25 1.34
CA ALA A 52 -30.95 12.63 1.32
C ALA A 52 -31.05 11.38 2.20
N PHE A 53 -29.93 10.78 2.61
CA PHE A 53 -29.89 9.57 3.42
C PHE A 53 -29.43 9.88 4.84
N LYS A 54 -30.07 9.23 5.82
CA LYS A 54 -29.72 9.37 7.23
C LYS A 54 -28.48 8.56 7.62
N GLY A 55 -28.12 7.52 6.86
CA GLY A 55 -26.90 6.76 7.09
C GLY A 55 -26.60 5.71 6.03
N THR A 56 -25.49 5.00 6.23
CA THR A 56 -25.03 3.86 5.41
C THR A 56 -25.20 2.53 6.14
N HIS A 57 -25.51 1.48 5.39
CA HIS A 57 -25.56 0.10 5.89
C HIS A 57 -24.15 -0.49 6.10
N MET A 58 -23.59 -0.34 7.30
CA MET A 58 -22.21 -0.74 7.62
C MET A 58 -21.88 -2.21 7.32
N SER A 59 -22.83 -3.13 7.49
CA SER A 59 -22.62 -4.56 7.20
C SER A 59 -22.37 -4.84 5.70
N ARG A 60 -22.86 -3.99 4.80
CA ARG A 60 -22.67 -4.17 3.35
C ARG A 60 -21.21 -4.03 2.92
N PHE A 61 -20.41 -3.22 3.64
CA PHE A 61 -18.98 -3.12 3.38
C PHE A 61 -18.25 -4.42 3.68
N VAL A 62 -18.56 -5.04 4.83
CA VAL A 62 -17.95 -6.31 5.23
C VAL A 62 -18.38 -7.42 4.28
N GLN A 63 -19.66 -7.47 3.89
CA GLN A 63 -20.16 -8.43 2.91
C GLN A 63 -19.45 -8.32 1.54
N ALA A 64 -19.19 -7.10 1.06
CA ALA A 64 -18.44 -6.90 -0.18
C ALA A 64 -17.02 -7.48 -0.10
N LEU A 65 -16.35 -7.30 1.04
CA LEU A 65 -15.00 -7.81 1.29
C LEU A 65 -14.97 -9.33 1.49
N GLU A 66 -15.93 -9.92 2.20
CA GLU A 66 -16.04 -11.38 2.40
C GLU A 66 -16.30 -12.12 1.07
N ASN A 67 -17.02 -11.49 0.15
CA ASN A 67 -17.27 -12.05 -1.19
C ASN A 67 -16.08 -11.86 -2.14
N TRP A 68 -15.06 -11.09 -1.75
CA TRP A 68 -13.89 -10.81 -2.56
C TRP A 68 -12.78 -11.82 -2.28
N ASN A 69 -12.52 -12.69 -3.26
CA ASN A 69 -11.52 -13.76 -3.17
C ASN A 69 -10.56 -13.75 -4.38
N GLU A 70 -10.28 -12.56 -4.89
CA GLU A 70 -9.45 -12.37 -6.09
C GLU A 70 -8.03 -11.96 -5.71
N GLN A 71 -7.08 -12.22 -6.61
CA GLN A 71 -5.75 -11.62 -6.52
C GLN A 71 -5.86 -10.09 -6.69
N LEU A 72 -5.16 -9.34 -5.85
CA LEU A 72 -5.15 -7.89 -5.92
C LEU A 72 -4.43 -7.42 -7.19
N ASP A 73 -5.21 -6.88 -8.11
CA ASP A 73 -4.75 -6.08 -9.24
C ASP A 73 -5.71 -4.90 -9.48
N TYR A 74 -5.41 -4.05 -10.47
CA TYR A 74 -6.25 -2.88 -10.77
C TYR A 74 -7.65 -3.24 -11.27
N ALA A 75 -7.82 -4.38 -11.94
CA ALA A 75 -9.11 -4.80 -12.46
C ALA A 75 -10.00 -5.38 -11.34
N ALA A 76 -9.44 -6.20 -10.46
CA ALA A 76 -10.09 -6.71 -9.26
C ALA A 76 -10.46 -5.57 -8.30
N MET A 77 -9.54 -4.61 -8.10
CA MET A 77 -9.82 -3.42 -7.30
C MET A 77 -10.96 -2.59 -7.91
N LYS A 78 -11.00 -2.43 -9.24
CA LYS A 78 -12.11 -1.75 -9.93
C LYS A 78 -13.44 -2.47 -9.70
N ARG A 79 -13.49 -3.80 -9.88
CA ARG A 79 -14.70 -4.60 -9.63
C ARG A 79 -15.19 -4.45 -8.19
N LEU A 80 -14.29 -4.49 -7.22
CA LEU A 80 -14.63 -4.31 -5.81
C LEU A 80 -15.18 -2.89 -5.54
N LEU A 81 -14.57 -1.85 -6.12
CA LEU A 81 -15.09 -0.49 -6.01
C LEU A 81 -16.50 -0.35 -6.62
N GLU A 82 -16.75 -0.99 -7.77
CA GLU A 82 -18.06 -1.01 -8.44
C GLU A 82 -19.10 -1.74 -7.58
N ASP A 83 -18.78 -2.94 -7.08
CA ASP A 83 -19.66 -3.73 -6.19
C ASP A 83 -20.04 -2.94 -4.93
N VAL A 84 -19.07 -2.27 -4.30
CA VAL A 84 -19.31 -1.43 -3.11
C VAL A 84 -20.18 -0.23 -3.45
N LYS A 85 -19.90 0.45 -4.57
CA LYS A 85 -20.69 1.60 -5.02
C LYS A 85 -22.16 1.20 -5.28
N GLU A 86 -22.39 0.08 -5.95
CA GLU A 86 -23.72 -0.45 -6.26
C GLU A 86 -24.47 -0.90 -5.00
N ARG A 87 -23.84 -1.71 -4.14
CA ARG A 87 -24.46 -2.21 -2.90
C ARG A 87 -24.90 -1.10 -1.95
N LEU A 88 -24.19 0.02 -1.94
CA LEU A 88 -24.45 1.14 -1.03
C LEU A 88 -25.18 2.31 -1.70
N HIS A 89 -25.55 2.18 -2.99
CA HIS A 89 -26.20 3.23 -3.77
C HIS A 89 -25.47 4.59 -3.69
N ALA A 90 -24.14 4.53 -3.69
CA ALA A 90 -23.29 5.70 -3.57
C ALA A 90 -22.85 6.24 -4.94
N ARG A 91 -22.37 7.48 -4.98
CA ARG A 91 -21.81 8.07 -6.21
C ARG A 91 -20.32 7.79 -6.33
N ARG A 92 -19.63 7.68 -5.19
CA ARG A 92 -18.19 7.50 -5.06
C ARG A 92 -17.88 6.36 -4.11
N ALA A 93 -16.86 5.59 -4.44
CA ALA A 93 -16.29 4.57 -3.56
C ALA A 93 -14.78 4.78 -3.41
N HIS A 94 -14.26 4.44 -2.23
CA HIS A 94 -12.84 4.53 -1.91
C HIS A 94 -12.45 3.33 -1.05
N ILE A 95 -11.41 2.61 -1.50
CA ILE A 95 -10.87 1.44 -0.82
C ILE A 95 -9.36 1.58 -0.72
N VAL A 96 -8.80 1.20 0.42
CA VAL A 96 -7.37 1.22 0.68
C VAL A 96 -6.95 -0.12 1.23
N PHE A 97 -6.03 -0.78 0.54
CA PHE A 97 -5.31 -1.94 1.06
C PHE A 97 -3.94 -1.48 1.57
N ARG A 98 -3.58 -1.84 2.79
CA ARG A 98 -2.22 -1.70 3.34
C ARG A 98 -1.69 -3.08 3.69
N PHE A 99 -0.54 -3.46 3.17
CA PHE A 99 -0.01 -4.79 3.35
C PHE A 99 1.52 -4.79 3.29
N PRO A 100 2.19 -5.68 4.05
CA PRO A 100 3.60 -5.93 3.84
C PRO A 100 3.78 -6.74 2.56
N TYR A 101 4.78 -6.34 1.79
CA TYR A 101 5.23 -6.98 0.56
C TYR A 101 6.64 -7.50 0.77
N PHE A 102 6.88 -8.79 0.51
CA PHE A 102 8.16 -9.41 0.80
C PHE A 102 8.97 -9.61 -0.47
N VAL A 103 10.24 -9.20 -0.46
CA VAL A 103 11.18 -9.46 -1.55
C VAL A 103 12.36 -10.26 -1.02
N GLN A 104 12.72 -11.33 -1.75
CA GLN A 104 13.95 -12.07 -1.50
C GLN A 104 15.13 -11.31 -2.13
N LYS A 105 16.10 -10.93 -1.31
CA LYS A 105 17.32 -10.25 -1.71
C LYS A 105 18.54 -11.09 -1.37
N LYS A 106 19.55 -11.04 -2.23
CA LYS A 106 20.85 -11.67 -1.99
C LYS A 106 21.81 -10.64 -1.39
N ALA A 107 22.58 -11.04 -0.39
CA ALA A 107 23.65 -10.21 0.14
C ALA A 107 24.72 -9.93 -0.94
N PRO A 108 25.37 -8.76 -0.94
CA PRO A 108 26.15 -8.28 -2.08
C PRO A 108 27.44 -9.05 -2.35
N ALA A 109 28.10 -9.63 -1.32
CA ALA A 109 29.36 -10.36 -1.49
C ALA A 109 29.13 -11.88 -1.46
N THR A 110 28.45 -12.39 -0.43
CA THR A 110 28.27 -13.83 -0.22
C THR A 110 27.04 -14.41 -0.92
N ALA A 111 26.20 -13.56 -1.52
CA ALA A 111 24.95 -13.93 -2.17
C ALA A 111 23.96 -14.71 -1.29
N CYS A 112 24.14 -14.71 0.04
CA CYS A 112 23.23 -15.43 0.92
C CYS A 112 21.82 -14.82 0.84
N PRO A 113 20.76 -15.64 0.73
CA PRO A 113 19.40 -15.14 0.58
C PRO A 113 18.87 -14.62 1.92
N GLY A 114 18.17 -13.49 1.86
CA GLY A 114 17.40 -12.92 2.96
C GLY A 114 16.07 -12.36 2.42
N ILE A 115 15.04 -12.32 3.25
CA ILE A 115 13.74 -11.73 2.90
C ILE A 115 13.63 -10.38 3.59
N LEU A 116 13.11 -9.37 2.88
CA LEU A 116 12.84 -8.05 3.45
C LEU A 116 11.37 -7.65 3.22
N PRO A 117 10.69 -7.12 4.26
CA PRO A 117 9.37 -6.53 4.11
C PRO A 117 9.44 -5.08 3.63
N TYR A 118 8.48 -4.70 2.80
CA TYR A 118 8.22 -3.33 2.36
C TYR A 118 6.75 -3.01 2.62
N GLU A 119 6.48 -1.87 3.23
CA GLU A 119 5.09 -1.45 3.48
C GLU A 119 4.49 -0.87 2.20
N CYS A 120 3.45 -1.52 1.70
CA CYS A 120 2.74 -1.13 0.49
C CYS A 120 1.32 -0.67 0.80
N ARG A 121 0.85 0.33 0.07
CA ARG A 121 -0.52 0.79 0.13
C ARG A 121 -1.09 0.99 -1.27
N LEU A 122 -2.16 0.28 -1.59
CA LEU A 122 -2.93 0.50 -2.81
C LEU A 122 -4.24 1.20 -2.46
N THR A 123 -4.38 2.44 -2.92
CA THR A 123 -5.63 3.21 -2.81
C THR A 123 -6.32 3.22 -4.16
N GLY A 124 -7.61 2.86 -4.17
CA GLY A 124 -8.47 2.97 -5.33
C GLY A 124 -9.65 3.89 -5.04
N GLU A 125 -9.92 4.79 -5.97
CA GLU A 125 -11.06 5.71 -5.93
C GLU A 125 -11.88 5.55 -7.20
N LEU A 126 -13.18 5.33 -7.04
CA LEU A 126 -14.13 5.33 -8.15
C LEU A 126 -15.02 6.56 -8.01
N ALA A 127 -14.91 7.48 -8.96
CA ALA A 127 -15.76 8.66 -9.03
C ALA A 127 -17.14 8.34 -9.64
N GLU A 128 -18.00 9.35 -9.70
CA GLU A 128 -19.33 9.23 -10.31
C GLU A 128 -19.25 8.85 -11.79
N GLU A 129 -18.29 9.44 -12.50
CA GLU A 129 -17.98 9.26 -13.94
C GLU A 129 -17.45 7.85 -14.30
N GLY A 130 -17.30 6.95 -13.33
CA GLY A 130 -16.96 5.54 -13.56
C GLY A 130 -15.49 5.24 -13.89
N LYS A 131 -14.64 6.26 -14.01
CA LYS A 131 -13.20 6.07 -14.21
C LYS A 131 -12.47 5.91 -12.87
N PRO A 132 -11.84 4.76 -12.59
CA PRO A 132 -11.09 4.59 -11.35
C PRO A 132 -9.74 5.33 -11.40
N VAL A 133 -9.32 5.84 -10.25
CA VAL A 133 -7.97 6.38 -10.02
C VAL A 133 -7.28 5.49 -8.99
N PHE A 134 -6.06 5.07 -9.30
CA PHE A 134 -5.24 4.27 -8.39
C PHE A 134 -4.00 5.03 -7.95
N LEU A 135 -3.71 4.96 -6.66
CA LEU A 135 -2.49 5.48 -6.05
C LEU A 135 -1.78 4.30 -5.38
N LEU A 136 -0.57 4.00 -5.84
CA LEU A 136 0.31 3.02 -5.22
C LEU A 136 1.31 3.79 -4.35
N GLU A 137 1.41 3.41 -3.08
CA GLU A 137 2.42 3.92 -2.17
C GLU A 137 3.33 2.78 -1.74
N VAL A 138 4.64 2.99 -1.76
CA VAL A 138 5.66 2.03 -1.32
C VAL A 138 6.61 2.75 -0.36
N THR A 139 6.84 2.15 0.80
CA THR A 139 7.81 2.63 1.80
C THR A 139 9.01 1.69 1.84
N VAL A 140 10.18 2.23 1.52
CA VAL A 140 11.41 1.47 1.31
C VAL A 140 12.45 1.93 2.32
N PRO A 141 12.92 1.04 3.22
CA PRO A 141 14.00 1.37 4.14
C PRO A 141 15.34 1.35 3.39
N VAL A 142 16.13 2.42 3.56
CA VAL A 142 17.48 2.55 2.99
C VAL A 142 18.46 3.00 4.06
N MET A 143 19.75 2.77 3.83
CA MET A 143 20.81 3.40 4.61
C MET A 143 21.27 4.67 3.91
N THR A 144 21.55 5.70 4.69
CA THR A 144 22.07 6.99 4.21
C THR A 144 23.34 7.34 4.99
N VAL A 145 24.35 7.85 4.30
CA VAL A 145 25.60 8.35 4.88
C VAL A 145 25.71 9.85 4.63
N CYS A 146 26.02 10.62 5.66
CA CYS A 146 26.09 12.07 5.57
C CYS A 146 27.41 12.52 4.91
N PRO A 147 27.40 13.13 3.71
CA PRO A 147 28.62 13.59 3.06
C PRO A 147 29.31 14.70 3.85
N CYS A 148 28.55 15.55 4.55
CA CYS A 148 29.09 16.60 5.40
C CYS A 148 29.91 16.02 6.57
N SER A 149 29.40 14.97 7.23
CA SER A 149 30.11 14.31 8.33
C SER A 149 31.40 13.65 7.83
N LYS A 150 31.36 12.99 6.67
CA LYS A 150 32.54 12.37 6.05
C LYS A 150 33.62 13.39 5.72
N ALA A 151 33.25 14.61 5.32
CA ALA A 151 34.20 15.64 4.93
C ALA A 151 34.93 16.31 6.12
N ILE A 152 34.33 16.34 7.32
CA ILE A 152 34.89 17.04 8.50
C ILE A 152 35.54 16.11 9.52
N SER A 153 35.28 14.80 9.43
CA SER A 153 35.83 13.78 10.34
C SER A 153 37.12 13.19 9.79
N ARG A 154 38.10 12.89 10.66
CA ARG A 154 39.33 12.18 10.26
C ARG A 154 39.07 10.71 9.91
N GLU A 155 38.13 10.09 10.62
CA GLU A 155 37.72 8.70 10.42
C GLU A 155 36.21 8.57 10.61
N GLY A 156 35.58 7.72 9.79
CA GLY A 156 34.15 7.45 9.84
C GLY A 156 33.25 8.57 9.30
N ALA A 157 31.96 8.26 9.19
CA ALA A 157 30.91 9.19 8.81
C ALA A 157 29.61 8.82 9.52
N HIS A 158 28.82 9.82 9.89
CA HIS A 158 27.47 9.59 10.42
C HIS A 158 26.58 8.90 9.37
N SER A 159 25.93 7.82 9.77
CA SER A 159 24.92 7.12 8.98
C SER A 159 23.67 6.83 9.79
N GLN A 160 22.56 6.66 9.08
CA GLN A 160 21.28 6.30 9.68
C GLN A 160 20.38 5.57 8.67
N ARG A 161 19.40 4.85 9.21
CA ARG A 161 18.28 4.33 8.42
C ARG A 161 17.32 5.46 8.08
N ALA A 162 16.89 5.51 6.83
CA ALA A 162 15.85 6.39 6.34
C ALA A 162 14.72 5.58 5.69
N GLU A 163 13.53 6.16 5.60
CA GLU A 163 12.41 5.61 4.84
C GLU A 163 12.15 6.50 3.62
N VAL A 164 12.33 5.93 2.42
CA VAL A 164 11.91 6.57 1.18
C VAL A 164 10.46 6.16 0.94
N ARG A 165 9.56 7.15 0.95
CA ARG A 165 8.12 6.94 0.68
C ARG A 165 7.78 7.52 -0.67
N MET A 166 7.27 6.69 -1.57
CA MET A 166 6.82 7.11 -2.89
C MET A 166 5.33 6.86 -3.01
N ALA A 167 4.57 7.89 -3.39
CA ALA A 167 3.15 7.82 -3.66
C ALA A 167 2.90 8.18 -5.13
N VAL A 168 2.56 7.19 -5.95
CA VAL A 168 2.53 7.32 -7.41
C VAL A 168 1.12 7.06 -7.93
N ARG A 169 0.57 8.05 -8.65
CA ARG A 169 -0.71 7.89 -9.34
C ARG A 169 -0.48 7.03 -10.60
N MET A 170 -1.09 5.86 -10.60
CA MET A 170 -0.85 4.86 -11.63
C MET A 170 -1.69 5.15 -12.88
N ARG A 171 -1.05 5.04 -14.05
CA ARG A 171 -1.72 5.11 -15.38
C ARG A 171 -1.79 3.76 -16.08
N GLY A 172 -1.08 2.78 -15.56
CA GLY A 172 -0.95 1.43 -16.09
C GLY A 172 -0.25 0.56 -15.05
N PHE A 173 0.03 -0.68 -15.44
CA PHE A 173 0.70 -1.62 -14.56
C PHE A 173 2.21 -1.36 -14.48
N CYS A 174 2.74 -1.33 -13.26
CA CYS A 174 4.15 -1.36 -12.92
C CYS A 174 4.35 -2.30 -11.72
N TRP A 175 5.50 -2.94 -11.61
CA TRP A 175 5.79 -3.81 -10.47
C TRP A 175 6.10 -2.98 -9.23
N ILE A 176 5.74 -3.50 -8.05
CA ILE A 176 6.12 -2.87 -6.77
C ILE A 176 7.64 -2.87 -6.66
N GLU A 177 8.28 -3.93 -7.14
CA GLU A 177 9.72 -4.15 -7.17
C GLU A 177 10.46 -3.09 -7.97
N ASP A 178 9.89 -2.57 -9.06
CA ASP A 178 10.52 -1.49 -9.85
C ASP A 178 10.65 -0.22 -8.99
N PHE A 179 9.64 0.07 -8.16
CA PHE A 179 9.69 1.19 -7.22
C PHE A 179 10.65 0.93 -6.06
N ILE A 180 10.70 -0.31 -5.54
CA ILE A 180 11.68 -0.70 -4.52
C ILE A 180 13.10 -0.46 -5.05
N GLU A 181 13.40 -0.93 -6.25
CA GLU A 181 14.72 -0.76 -6.89
C GLU A 181 15.10 0.72 -7.07
N ILE A 182 14.16 1.57 -7.52
CA ILE A 182 14.41 3.01 -7.65
C ILE A 182 14.77 3.65 -6.30
N ALA A 183 14.03 3.32 -5.24
CA ALA A 183 14.29 3.89 -3.92
C ALA A 183 15.60 3.38 -3.32
N GLU A 184 15.91 2.08 -3.47
CA GLU A 184 17.15 1.50 -2.97
C GLU A 184 18.38 2.07 -3.69
N ALA A 185 18.30 2.24 -5.01
CA ALA A 185 19.36 2.88 -5.80
C ALA A 185 19.56 4.37 -5.48
N SER A 186 18.58 4.99 -4.81
CA SER A 186 18.66 6.40 -4.38
C SER A 186 19.26 6.56 -2.97
N GLY A 187 19.39 5.47 -2.20
CA GLY A 187 20.07 5.47 -0.91
C GLY A 187 21.58 5.30 -1.05
N SER A 188 22.33 5.53 0.04
CA SER A 188 23.76 5.18 0.09
C SER A 188 23.97 3.67 -0.02
N SER A 189 23.12 2.89 0.65
CA SER A 189 23.10 1.44 0.54
C SER A 189 21.67 0.92 0.74
N PRO A 190 21.28 -0.17 0.05
CA PRO A 190 20.06 -0.89 0.38
C PRO A 190 20.15 -1.48 1.79
N VAL A 191 18.99 -1.84 2.35
CA VAL A 191 18.94 -2.69 3.54
C VAL A 191 18.99 -4.16 3.11
N TYR A 192 19.58 -5.00 3.97
CA TYR A 192 19.63 -6.45 3.86
C TYR A 192 19.23 -7.05 5.21
N SER A 193 18.48 -8.16 5.22
CA SER A 193 18.10 -8.84 6.46
C SER A 193 19.17 -9.77 7.01
N LEU A 194 20.09 -10.24 6.16
CA LEU A 194 21.22 -11.07 6.54
C LEU A 194 22.47 -10.59 5.81
N LEU A 195 23.51 -10.27 6.57
CA LEU A 195 24.85 -9.93 6.09
C LEU A 195 25.86 -10.81 6.83
N LYS A 196 26.81 -11.39 6.11
CA LYS A 196 28.01 -12.01 6.71
C LYS A 196 29.14 -10.98 6.75
N ARG A 197 30.26 -11.31 7.39
CA ARG A 197 31.41 -10.39 7.56
C ARG A 197 31.88 -9.72 6.26
N GLU A 198 31.95 -10.48 5.17
CA GLU A 198 32.36 -9.96 3.85
C GLU A 198 31.32 -8.99 3.28
N ASP A 199 30.02 -9.26 3.53
CA ASP A 199 28.93 -8.37 3.12
C ASP A 199 28.90 -7.09 3.97
N GLU A 200 29.09 -7.19 5.28
CA GLU A 200 29.17 -6.05 6.20
C GLU A 200 30.30 -5.11 5.81
N LYS A 201 31.47 -5.67 5.46
CA LYS A 201 32.59 -4.91 4.91
C LYS A 201 32.17 -4.19 3.63
N TYR A 202 31.61 -4.92 2.66
CA TYR A 202 31.20 -4.36 1.37
C TYR A 202 30.22 -3.18 1.53
N VAL A 203 29.12 -3.36 2.26
CA VAL A 203 28.10 -2.31 2.41
C VAL A 203 28.61 -1.08 3.18
N THR A 204 29.62 -1.27 4.03
CA THR A 204 30.24 -0.15 4.77
C THR A 204 31.19 0.65 3.88
N GLU A 205 31.90 -0.01 2.96
CA GLU A 205 32.86 0.62 2.04
C GLU A 205 32.20 1.28 0.83
N ASP A 206 31.09 0.70 0.34
CA ASP A 206 30.35 1.16 -0.85
C ASP A 206 29.45 2.40 -0.60
N ALA A 207 28.98 2.58 0.64
CA ALA A 207 27.95 3.56 1.05
C ALA A 207 28.38 5.05 1.13
#